data_AF-A0A7T5RQQ8-F1
#
_entry.id   AF-A0A7T5RQQ8-F1
#
_cell.length_a   1.000
_cell.length_b   1.000
_cell.length_c   1.000
_cell.angle_alpha   90.00
_cell.angle_beta   90.00
_cell.angle_gamma   90.00
#
_symmetry.space_group_name_H-M   'P 1'
#
loop_
_entity.id
_entity.type
_entity.pdbx_description
1 polymer ?
#
loop_
_entity_poly.entity_id
_entity_poly.type
_entity_poly.pdbx_seq_one_letter_code
_entity_poly.pdbx_strand_id
1 'polypeptide(L)'
;MTAVGIQVPEDRLSKEEYVKLPDYEKEHYLKNLIKRTVEANYPNGITTKQIKNALEIDPRILDKHLSIMVKTGEIYTFNYDRTTVYFPNTRALHAVLERKLEIDADTEFMTYQLRNRLGDFVYVQRKKRKGYTEDVDTGIMIPADKFPDFVEYLKDCLNEMLKRK
;
A
#
# COMPACT_ATOMS: atom_id res chain seq x y z
N MET A 1 20.82 -20.96 7.36
CA MET A 1 19.44 -20.42 7.29
C MET A 1 18.67 -21.27 6.31
N THR A 2 17.82 -22.15 6.83
CA THR A 2 16.92 -23.00 6.06
C THR A 2 16.02 -22.12 5.19
N ALA A 3 15.85 -22.50 3.92
CA ALA A 3 14.98 -21.80 2.99
C ALA A 3 13.54 -21.85 3.52
N VAL A 4 13.10 -20.79 4.19
CA VAL A 4 11.68 -20.58 4.47
C VAL A 4 11.01 -20.42 3.10
N GLY A 5 10.13 -21.35 2.76
CA GLY A 5 9.36 -21.30 1.53
C GLY A 5 8.57 -20.00 1.47
N ILE A 6 8.71 -19.27 0.37
CA ILE A 6 7.94 -18.06 0.13
C ILE A 6 6.48 -18.45 -0.07
N GLN A 7 5.58 -17.81 0.67
CA GLN A 7 4.15 -17.99 0.47
C GLN A 7 3.69 -17.13 -0.72
N VAL A 8 2.97 -17.74 -1.66
CA VAL A 8 2.42 -17.10 -2.86
C VAL A 8 0.93 -17.45 -2.92
N PRO A 9 0.05 -16.53 -3.36
CA PRO A 9 -1.36 -16.85 -3.56
C PRO A 9 -1.58 -18.02 -4.52
N GLU A 10 -2.42 -18.98 -4.12
CA GLU A 10 -2.71 -20.21 -4.89
C GLU A 10 -3.58 -19.92 -6.13
N ASP A 11 -4.42 -18.88 -6.07
CA ASP A 11 -5.37 -18.45 -7.10
C ASP A 11 -4.74 -17.59 -8.20
N ARG A 12 -3.44 -17.77 -8.49
CA ARG A 12 -2.75 -17.03 -9.55
C ARG A 12 -3.17 -17.53 -10.93
N LEU A 13 -3.36 -16.59 -11.85
CA LEU A 13 -3.58 -16.89 -13.27
C LEU A 13 -2.40 -17.66 -13.84
N SER A 14 -2.71 -18.60 -14.74
CA SER A 14 -1.73 -19.20 -15.64
C SER A 14 -1.16 -18.15 -16.60
N LYS A 15 -0.04 -18.48 -17.25
CA LYS A 15 0.59 -17.59 -18.22
C LYS A 15 -0.33 -17.32 -19.40
N GLU A 16 -1.08 -18.34 -19.83
CA GLU A 16 -2.05 -18.28 -20.92
C GLU A 16 -3.23 -17.36 -20.57
N GLU A 17 -3.71 -17.38 -19.34
CA GLU A 17 -4.79 -16.50 -18.87
C GLU A 17 -4.29 -15.05 -18.74
N TYR A 18 -3.11 -14.85 -18.18
CA TYR A 18 -2.52 -13.52 -18.02
C TYR A 18 -2.32 -12.80 -19.35
N VAL A 19 -1.85 -13.50 -20.39
CA VAL A 19 -1.60 -12.89 -21.72
C VAL A 19 -2.89 -12.37 -22.36
N LYS A 20 -4.04 -12.99 -22.07
CA LYS A 20 -5.36 -12.62 -22.62
C LYS A 20 -5.95 -11.37 -21.98
N LEU A 21 -5.46 -10.95 -20.82
CA LEU A 21 -5.95 -9.75 -20.15
C LEU A 21 -5.64 -8.47 -20.95
N PRO A 22 -6.54 -7.49 -20.96
CA PRO A 22 -6.22 -6.12 -21.39
C PRO A 22 -5.05 -5.54 -20.59
N ASP A 23 -4.26 -4.65 -21.18
CA ASP A 23 -3.05 -4.11 -20.54
C ASP A 23 -3.30 -3.45 -19.19
N TYR A 24 -4.44 -2.75 -19.03
CA TYR A 24 -4.85 -2.18 -17.76
C TYR A 24 -5.11 -3.26 -16.69
N GLU A 25 -5.77 -4.35 -17.06
CA GLU A 25 -6.05 -5.46 -16.15
C GLU A 25 -4.79 -6.24 -15.78
N LYS A 26 -3.84 -6.36 -16.71
CA LYS A 26 -2.50 -6.93 -16.44
C LYS A 26 -1.78 -6.16 -15.35
N GLU A 27 -1.73 -4.84 -15.46
CA GLU A 27 -1.07 -3.97 -14.47
C GLU A 27 -1.74 -4.10 -13.09
N HIS A 28 -3.07 -4.07 -13.04
CA HIS A 28 -3.84 -4.22 -11.80
C HIS A 28 -3.67 -5.61 -11.18
N TYR A 29 -3.74 -6.67 -11.99
CA TYR A 29 -3.50 -8.04 -11.55
C TYR A 29 -2.10 -8.18 -10.94
N LEU A 30 -1.07 -7.66 -11.63
CA LEU A 30 0.31 -7.78 -11.18
C LEU A 30 0.55 -7.02 -9.87
N LYS A 31 0.01 -5.81 -9.75
CA LYS A 31 0.01 -5.04 -8.50
C LYS A 31 -0.61 -5.86 -7.36
N ASN A 32 -1.79 -6.44 -7.57
CA ASN A 32 -2.47 -7.22 -6.54
C ASN A 32 -1.74 -8.51 -6.18
N LEU A 33 -1.19 -9.23 -7.16
CA LEU A 33 -0.41 -10.45 -6.93
C LEU A 33 0.83 -10.15 -6.07
N ILE A 34 1.58 -9.09 -6.39
CA ILE A 34 2.75 -8.67 -5.62
C ILE A 34 2.33 -8.30 -4.18
N LYS A 35 1.28 -7.48 -4.03
CA LYS A 35 0.77 -7.06 -2.72
C LYS A 35 0.39 -8.25 -1.85
N ARG A 36 -0.43 -9.16 -2.36
CA ARG A 36 -0.88 -10.37 -1.66
C ARG A 36 0.29 -11.29 -1.30
N THR A 37 1.32 -11.34 -2.16
CA THR A 37 2.56 -12.07 -1.87
C THR A 37 3.30 -11.44 -0.70
N VAL A 38 3.43 -10.11 -0.64
CA VAL A 38 4.04 -9.42 0.51
C VAL A 38 3.24 -9.66 1.79
N GLU A 39 1.90 -9.63 1.72
CA GLU A 39 1.00 -9.88 2.85
C GLU A 39 1.13 -11.30 3.40
N ALA A 40 1.18 -12.31 2.54
CA ALA A 40 1.32 -13.71 2.93
C ALA A 40 2.63 -14.01 3.68
N ASN A 41 3.66 -13.18 3.51
CA ASN A 41 4.96 -13.38 4.16
C ASN A 41 5.14 -12.54 5.44
N TYR A 42 4.08 -11.91 5.97
CA TYR A 42 4.08 -11.31 7.30
C TYR A 42 4.10 -12.42 8.39
N PRO A 43 4.84 -12.26 9.51
CA PRO A 43 5.55 -11.07 9.98
C PRO A 43 7.00 -10.94 9.51
N ASN A 44 7.52 -11.88 8.74
CA ASN A 44 8.95 -11.96 8.40
C ASN A 44 9.36 -10.96 7.31
N GLY A 45 8.43 -10.60 6.44
CA GLY A 45 8.69 -9.77 5.27
C GLY A 45 9.41 -10.56 4.18
N ILE A 46 9.60 -9.91 3.03
CA ILE A 46 10.16 -10.56 1.84
C ILE A 46 11.05 -9.59 1.06
N THR A 47 12.12 -10.09 0.44
CA THR A 47 13.05 -9.30 -0.39
C THR A 47 12.65 -9.28 -1.85
N THR A 48 13.14 -8.31 -2.64
CA THR A 48 12.96 -8.27 -4.11
C THR A 48 13.38 -9.58 -4.77
N LYS A 49 14.51 -10.17 -4.35
CA LYS A 49 15.01 -11.45 -4.90
C LYS A 49 14.04 -12.60 -4.65
N GLN A 50 13.46 -12.66 -3.45
CA GLN A 50 12.48 -13.67 -3.09
C GLN A 50 11.18 -13.51 -3.89
N ILE A 51 10.65 -12.28 -4.01
CA ILE A 51 9.44 -12.01 -4.81
C ILE A 51 9.68 -12.38 -6.28
N LYS A 52 10.79 -11.92 -6.86
CA LYS A 52 11.18 -12.20 -8.24
C LYS A 52 11.21 -13.70 -8.52
N ASN A 53 11.88 -14.45 -7.67
CA ASN A 53 12.03 -15.90 -7.86
C ASN A 53 10.70 -16.64 -7.68
N ALA A 54 9.82 -16.16 -6.79
CA ALA A 54 8.56 -16.80 -6.51
C ALA A 54 7.48 -16.53 -7.57
N LEU A 55 7.50 -15.34 -8.17
CA LEU A 55 6.50 -14.88 -9.15
C LEU A 55 7.00 -14.90 -10.60
N GLU A 56 8.29 -15.12 -10.83
CA GLU A 56 8.92 -15.15 -12.17
C GLU A 56 8.69 -13.86 -12.98
N ILE A 57 8.67 -12.70 -12.30
CA ILE A 57 8.43 -11.38 -12.91
C ILE A 57 9.76 -10.73 -13.31
N ASP A 58 9.74 -9.94 -14.38
CA ASP A 58 10.86 -9.08 -14.77
C ASP A 58 11.27 -8.12 -13.63
N PRO A 59 12.57 -7.99 -13.31
CA PRO A 59 13.02 -7.13 -12.20
C PRO A 59 12.58 -5.67 -12.33
N ARG A 60 12.58 -5.09 -13.54
CA ARG A 60 12.24 -3.68 -13.73
C ARG A 60 10.75 -3.44 -13.47
N ILE A 61 9.91 -4.39 -13.87
CA ILE A 61 8.48 -4.35 -13.60
C ILE A 61 8.22 -4.47 -12.10
N LEU A 62 8.87 -5.44 -11.43
CA LEU A 62 8.77 -5.61 -9.99
C LEU A 62 9.19 -4.35 -9.22
N ASP A 63 10.34 -3.76 -9.57
CA ASP A 63 10.86 -2.55 -8.92
C ASP A 63 9.90 -1.36 -9.10
N LYS A 64 9.31 -1.20 -10.29
CA LYS A 64 8.28 -0.18 -10.55
C LYS A 64 7.11 -0.33 -9.59
N HIS A 65 6.54 -1.53 -9.48
CA HIS A 65 5.38 -1.77 -8.62
C HIS A 65 5.72 -1.60 -7.14
N LEU A 66 6.84 -2.15 -6.67
CA LEU A 66 7.28 -1.99 -5.28
C LEU A 66 7.52 -0.52 -4.93
N SER A 67 8.14 0.25 -5.84
CA SER A 67 8.37 1.68 -5.64
C SER A 67 7.05 2.45 -5.51
N ILE A 68 6.06 2.16 -6.35
CA ILE A 68 4.73 2.77 -6.27
C ILE A 68 4.07 2.40 -4.94
N MET A 69 4.04 1.12 -4.56
CA MET A 69 3.38 0.67 -3.33
C MET A 69 4.01 1.25 -2.06
N VAL A 70 5.34 1.43 -2.05
CA VAL A 70 6.03 2.10 -0.92
C VAL A 70 5.63 3.57 -0.86
N LYS A 71 5.58 4.26 -2.01
CA LYS A 71 5.18 5.67 -2.08
C LYS A 71 3.71 5.87 -1.71
N THR A 72 2.83 4.95 -2.10
CA THR A 72 1.41 5.01 -1.75
C THR A 72 1.15 4.53 -0.33
N GLY A 73 2.13 3.93 0.36
CA GLY A 73 1.98 3.44 1.72
C GLY A 73 1.27 2.09 1.83
N GLU A 74 1.01 1.39 0.72
CA GLU A 74 0.43 0.03 0.71
C GLU A 74 1.37 -1.02 1.32
N ILE A 75 2.68 -0.80 1.19
CA ILE A 75 3.74 -1.58 1.83
C ILE A 75 4.77 -0.63 2.44
N TYR A 76 5.57 -1.11 3.38
CA TYR A 76 6.74 -0.40 3.89
C TYR A 76 8.01 -1.24 3.74
N THR A 77 9.15 -0.58 3.90
CA THR A 77 10.46 -1.23 3.83
C THR A 77 11.21 -1.14 5.15
N PHE A 78 12.04 -2.14 5.41
CA PHE A 78 13.05 -2.11 6.45
C PHE A 78 14.39 -2.55 5.84
N ASN A 79 15.45 -1.80 6.10
CA ASN A 79 16.77 -2.10 5.58
C ASN A 79 17.59 -2.86 6.63
N TYR A 80 18.01 -4.08 6.30
CA TYR A 80 19.01 -4.83 7.04
C TYR A 80 20.34 -4.72 6.27
N ASP A 81 21.23 -3.86 6.75
CA ASP A 81 22.45 -3.46 6.06
C ASP A 81 22.16 -2.97 4.62
N ARG A 82 22.49 -3.80 3.62
CA ARG A 82 22.29 -3.53 2.19
C ARG A 82 21.04 -4.21 1.61
N THR A 83 20.27 -4.92 2.43
CA THR A 83 19.10 -5.70 2.01
C THR A 83 17.82 -4.99 2.40
N THR A 84 17.03 -4.60 1.41
CA THR A 84 15.67 -4.08 1.62
C THR A 84 14.67 -5.24 1.76
N VAL A 85 13.91 -5.24 2.85
CA VAL A 85 12.83 -6.19 3.12
C VAL A 85 11.51 -5.44 3.12
N TYR A 86 10.53 -5.97 2.41
CA TYR A 86 9.20 -5.41 2.24
C TYR A 86 8.22 -6.08 3.19
N PHE A 87 7.33 -5.26 3.76
CA PHE A 87 6.30 -5.68 4.71
C PHE A 87 4.97 -5.02 4.34
N PRO A 88 3.82 -5.68 4.60
CA PRO A 88 2.52 -5.08 4.34
C PRO A 88 2.19 -3.98 5.35
N ASN A 89 1.48 -2.95 4.90
CA ASN A 89 0.90 -1.90 5.77
C ASN A 89 -0.61 -2.13 6.03
N THR A 90 -1.13 -3.34 5.81
CA THR A 90 -2.57 -3.58 5.71
C THR A 90 -3.27 -4.04 6.99
N ARG A 91 -2.59 -4.09 8.14
CA ARG A 91 -3.26 -4.30 9.44
C ARG A 91 -3.78 -2.98 10.01
N ALA A 92 -4.99 -2.60 9.60
CA ALA A 92 -5.79 -1.65 10.36
C ALA A 92 -6.01 -2.22 11.77
N LEU A 93 -5.49 -1.56 12.80
CA LEU A 93 -5.60 -2.04 14.17
C LEU A 93 -7.04 -1.97 14.70
N HIS A 94 -7.82 -0.97 14.28
CA HIS A 94 -9.16 -0.71 14.78
C HIS A 94 -10.01 0.08 13.77
N ALA A 95 -11.27 -0.35 13.58
CA ALA A 95 -12.31 0.36 12.81
C ALA A 95 -12.72 1.72 13.45
N VAL A 96 -12.21 2.06 14.64
CA VAL A 96 -12.53 3.29 15.38
C VAL A 96 -12.18 4.54 14.56
N LEU A 97 -11.12 4.48 13.75
CA LEU A 97 -10.69 5.57 12.89
C LEU A 97 -11.02 5.36 11.41
N GLU A 98 -11.78 4.30 11.05
CA GLU A 98 -12.27 4.11 9.69
C GLU A 98 -13.36 5.16 9.42
N ARG A 99 -12.89 6.32 8.95
CA ARG A 99 -13.72 7.43 8.54
C ARG A 99 -13.50 7.63 7.05
N LYS A 100 -14.62 7.74 6.35
CA LYS A 100 -14.67 8.03 4.93
C LYS A 100 -15.16 9.46 4.73
N LEU A 101 -14.44 10.20 3.89
CA LEU A 101 -14.85 11.50 3.39
C LEU A 101 -14.98 11.41 1.87
N GLU A 102 -16.20 11.47 1.38
CA GLU A 102 -16.47 11.58 -0.06
C GLU A 102 -16.21 13.02 -0.51
N ILE A 103 -15.39 13.17 -1.54
CA ILE A 103 -15.08 14.48 -2.15
C ILE A 103 -15.94 14.68 -3.40
N ASP A 104 -16.04 13.64 -4.21
CA ASP A 104 -16.85 13.57 -5.42
C ASP A 104 -17.25 12.11 -5.69
N ALA A 105 -17.89 11.85 -6.83
CA ALA A 105 -18.41 10.52 -7.18
C ALA A 105 -17.31 9.43 -7.27
N ASP A 106 -16.08 9.83 -7.60
CA ASP A 106 -14.99 8.90 -7.90
C ASP A 106 -13.85 8.98 -6.88
N THR A 107 -13.84 9.98 -6.00
CA THR A 107 -12.78 10.25 -5.03
C THR A 107 -13.28 10.19 -3.60
N GLU A 108 -12.65 9.34 -2.80
CA GLU A 108 -12.85 9.28 -1.36
C GLU A 108 -11.51 9.33 -0.61
N PHE A 109 -11.53 9.92 0.58
CA PHE A 109 -10.47 9.81 1.55
C PHE A 109 -10.87 8.86 2.66
N MET A 110 -9.99 7.94 3.00
CA MET A 110 -10.13 7.02 4.12
C MET A 110 -9.02 7.26 5.11
N THR A 111 -9.35 7.28 6.40
CA THR A 111 -8.37 7.33 7.48
C THR A 111 -8.31 5.99 8.19
N TYR A 112 -7.11 5.55 8.57
CA TYR A 112 -6.86 4.31 9.29
C TYR A 112 -5.83 4.52 10.39
N GLN A 113 -5.92 3.74 11.46
CA GLN A 113 -4.82 3.58 12.41
C GLN A 113 -4.05 2.30 12.11
N LEU A 114 -2.74 2.44 11.89
CA LEU A 114 -1.83 1.35 11.56
C LEU A 114 -0.80 1.17 12.67
N ARG A 115 -0.43 -0.07 12.96
CA ARG A 115 0.76 -0.40 13.77
C ARG A 115 1.62 -1.38 13.00
N ASN A 116 2.87 -1.01 12.79
CA ASN A 116 3.86 -1.86 12.16
C ASN A 116 5.18 -1.81 12.94
N ARG A 117 6.25 -2.40 12.39
CA ARG A 117 7.57 -2.44 13.06
C ARG A 117 8.21 -1.06 13.26
N LEU A 118 7.72 -0.03 12.56
CA LEU A 118 8.22 1.34 12.66
C LEU A 118 7.45 2.15 13.71
N GLY A 119 6.37 1.61 14.29
CA GLY A 119 5.56 2.27 15.32
C GLY A 119 4.08 2.36 14.95
N ASP A 120 3.41 3.34 15.56
CA ASP A 120 2.00 3.67 15.36
C ASP A 120 1.84 4.85 14.41
N PHE A 121 0.93 4.71 13.45
CA PHE A 121 0.69 5.71 12.42
C PHE A 121 -0.80 5.93 12.20
N VAL A 122 -1.16 7.17 11.85
CA VAL A 122 -2.42 7.48 11.18
C VAL A 122 -2.14 7.56 9.69
N TYR A 123 -2.89 6.76 8.93
CA TYR A 123 -2.76 6.66 7.50
C TYR A 123 -3.99 7.28 6.85
N VAL A 124 -3.78 8.35 6.09
CA VAL A 124 -4.84 9.02 5.32
C VAL A 124 -4.62 8.70 3.85
N GLN A 125 -5.57 7.98 3.27
CA GLN A 125 -5.50 7.43 1.93
C GLN A 125 -6.54 8.09 1.04
N ARG A 126 -6.13 8.53 -0.14
CA ARG A 126 -7.03 8.81 -1.24
C ARG A 126 -7.26 7.54 -2.05
N LYS A 127 -8.52 7.14 -2.19
CA LYS A 127 -8.93 6.12 -3.15
C LYS A 127 -9.61 6.78 -4.34
N LYS A 128 -9.36 6.21 -5.52
CA LYS A 128 -10.12 6.51 -6.73
C LYS A 128 -10.90 5.29 -7.16
N ARG A 129 -12.17 5.50 -7.48
CA ARG A 129 -13.01 4.50 -8.13
C ARG A 129 -12.84 4.62 -9.63
N LYS A 130 -12.54 3.50 -10.29
CA LYS A 130 -12.59 3.37 -11.74
C LYS A 130 -13.42 2.13 -12.06
N GLY A 131 -14.67 2.33 -12.46
CA GLY A 131 -15.62 1.23 -12.66
C GLY A 131 -15.84 0.44 -11.37
N TYR A 132 -15.60 -0.88 -11.39
CA TYR A 132 -15.72 -1.77 -10.24
C TYR A 132 -14.44 -1.91 -9.40
N THR A 133 -13.38 -1.17 -9.74
CA THR A 133 -12.09 -1.23 -9.04
C THR A 133 -11.90 -0.03 -8.12
N GLU A 134 -11.55 -0.29 -6.86
CA GLU A 134 -11.04 0.70 -5.91
C GLU A 134 -9.52 0.62 -5.89
N ASP A 135 -8.87 1.66 -6.39
CA ASP A 135 -7.41 1.76 -6.36
C ASP A 135 -6.97 2.83 -5.37
N VAL A 136 -5.93 2.48 -4.61
CA VAL A 136 -5.17 3.44 -3.83
C VAL A 136 -4.46 4.38 -4.80
N ASP A 137 -4.86 5.65 -4.84
CA ASP A 137 -4.24 6.68 -5.67
C ASP A 137 -3.01 7.23 -4.94
N THR A 138 -3.21 7.68 -3.70
CA THR A 138 -2.16 8.26 -2.86
C THR A 138 -2.45 8.02 -1.40
N GLY A 139 -1.43 8.10 -0.55
CA GLY A 139 -1.61 8.01 0.89
C GLY A 139 -0.48 8.72 1.63
N ILE A 140 -0.81 9.27 2.80
CA ILE A 140 0.15 9.89 3.72
C ILE A 140 0.13 9.12 5.03
N MET A 141 1.31 8.74 5.51
CA MET A 141 1.49 8.14 6.83
C MET A 141 2.04 9.20 7.77
N ILE A 142 1.34 9.41 8.88
CA ILE A 142 1.70 10.39 9.90
C ILE A 142 1.93 9.61 11.20
N PRO A 143 3.07 9.76 11.89
CA PRO A 143 3.27 9.17 13.21
C PRO A 143 2.11 9.53 14.15
N ALA A 144 1.59 8.55 14.89
CA ALA A 144 0.38 8.74 15.70
C ALA A 144 0.56 9.82 16.79
N ASP A 145 1.78 9.98 17.32
CA ASP A 145 2.16 11.02 18.27
C ASP A 145 2.21 12.42 17.65
N LYS A 146 2.36 12.54 16.33
CA LYS A 146 2.37 13.80 15.57
C LYS A 146 1.05 14.12 14.88
N PHE A 147 0.10 13.19 14.92
CA PHE A 147 -1.20 13.40 14.28
C PHE A 147 -2.00 14.58 14.87
N PRO A 148 -2.01 14.84 16.20
CA PRO A 148 -2.66 16.04 16.76
C PRO A 148 -2.10 17.34 16.16
N ASP A 149 -0.76 17.48 16.09
CA ASP A 149 -0.10 18.65 15.52
C ASP A 149 -0.47 18.85 14.04
N PHE A 150 -0.54 17.74 13.28
CA PHE A 150 -0.95 17.76 11.88
C PHE A 150 -2.40 18.25 11.71
N VAL A 151 -3.31 17.83 12.59
CA VAL A 151 -4.71 18.27 12.56
C VAL A 151 -4.84 19.76 12.89
N GLU A 152 -4.10 20.25 13.90
CA GLU A 152 -4.08 21.69 14.22
C GLU A 152 -3.54 22.52 13.05
N TYR A 153 -2.47 22.08 12.40
CA TYR A 153 -1.96 22.72 11.19
C TYR A 153 -3.02 22.84 10.08
N LEU A 154 -3.81 21.78 9.85
CA LEU A 154 -4.89 21.82 8.85
C LEU A 154 -6.03 22.77 9.24
N LYS A 155 -6.37 22.85 10.53
CA LYS A 155 -7.37 23.80 11.04
C LYS A 155 -6.90 25.24 10.87
N ASP A 156 -5.64 25.52 11.15
CA ASP A 156 -5.06 26.85 10.97
C ASP A 156 -5.08 27.28 9.50
N CYS A 157 -4.71 26.36 8.60
CA CYS A 157 -4.83 26.58 7.15
C CYS A 157 -6.28 26.91 6.75
N LEU A 158 -7.27 26.17 7.25
CA LEU A 158 -8.68 26.45 7.01
C LEU A 158 -9.08 27.85 7.50
N ASN A 159 -8.68 28.21 8.71
CA ASN A 159 -8.98 29.51 9.30
C ASN A 159 -8.38 30.66 8.48
N GLU A 160 -7.15 30.52 8.00
CA GLU A 160 -6.53 31.51 7.11
C GLU A 160 -7.26 31.63 5.78
N MET A 161 -7.70 30.51 5.18
CA MET A 161 -8.47 30.53 3.94
C MET A 161 -9.81 31.26 4.10
N LEU A 162 -10.49 31.08 5.24
CA LEU A 162 -11.77 31.72 5.52
C LEU A 162 -11.63 33.23 5.76
N LYS A 163 -10.53 33.69 6.37
CA LYS A 163 -10.24 35.12 6.58
C LYS A 163 -10.00 35.90 5.28
N ARG A 164 -9.64 35.21 4.19
CA ARG A 164 -9.35 35.81 2.88
C ARG A 164 -10.57 35.87 1.95
N LYS A 165 -11.70 35.29 2.36
CA LYS A 165 -12.99 35.38 1.66
C LYS A 165 -13.80 36.53 2.21
#